data_AF-A0A067QSK5-F1
#
_entry.id   AF-A0A067QSK5-F1
#
_cell.length_a   1.000
_cell.length_b   1.000
_cell.length_c   1.000
_cell.angle_alpha   90.00
_cell.angle_beta   90.00
_cell.angle_gamma   90.00
#
_symmetry.space_group_name_H-M   'P 1'
#
loop_
_entity.id
_entity.type
_entity.pdbx_description
1 polymer ?
#
loop_
_entity_poly.entity_id
_entity_poly.type
_entity_poly.pdbx_seq_one_letter_code
_entity_poly.pdbx_strand_id
1 'polypeptide(L)' 'MTGHAEDPGILPRCFDIIFDSISHCQAKECVFRPDAKNGFDILSAAGPLKTSEKRDLPRLTPDST' A
#
# COMPACT_ATOMS: atom_id res chain seq x y z
N MET A 1 -2.12 -16.07 9.29
CA MET A 1 -2.87 -15.45 8.17
C MET A 1 -2.02 -15.30 6.90
N THR A 2 -0.74 -14.93 7.02
CA THR A 2 0.21 -14.79 5.90
C THR A 2 0.85 -16.10 5.42
N GLY A 3 0.85 -17.16 6.24
CA GLY A 3 1.41 -18.47 5.88
C GLY A 3 2.94 -18.53 5.95
N HIS A 4 3.52 -19.57 5.37
CA HIS A 4 4.97 -19.75 5.21
C HIS A 4 5.37 -19.41 3.76
N ALA A 5 6.66 -19.21 3.46
CA ALA A 5 7.10 -18.92 2.10
C ALA A 5 6.72 -20.04 1.09
N GLU A 6 6.65 -21.28 1.58
CA GLU A 6 6.31 -22.47 0.78
C GLU A 6 4.80 -22.71 0.65
N ASP A 7 4.01 -22.19 1.59
CA ASP A 7 2.54 -22.21 1.55
C ASP A 7 2.03 -20.81 1.90
N PRO A 8 1.93 -19.92 0.89
CA PRO A 8 1.44 -18.57 1.12
C PRO A 8 0.01 -18.65 1.63
N GLY A 9 -0.20 -18.02 2.78
CA GLY A 9 -1.47 -17.99 3.47
C GLY A 9 -2.55 -17.26 2.66
N ILE A 10 -3.67 -17.03 3.32
CA ILE A 10 -4.81 -16.40 2.64
C ILE A 10 -4.53 -14.95 2.25
N LEU A 11 -3.66 -14.24 2.98
CA LEU A 11 -3.43 -12.81 2.78
C LEU A 11 -2.72 -12.48 1.46
N PRO A 12 -1.59 -13.12 1.08
CA PRO A 12 -1.02 -12.97 -0.26
C PRO A 12 -2.02 -13.27 -1.38
N ARG A 13 -2.75 -14.38 -1.26
CA ARG A 13 -3.74 -14.81 -2.27
C ARG A 13 -4.91 -13.85 -2.43
N CYS A 14 -5.40 -13.26 -1.34
CA CYS A 14 -6.45 -12.25 -1.39
C CYS A 14 -5.97 -10.98 -2.10
N PHE A 15 -4.73 -10.54 -1.85
CA PHE A 15 -4.20 -9.37 -2.52
C PHE A 15 -4.07 -9.57 -4.03
N ASP A 16 -3.60 -10.74 -4.48
CA ASP A 16 -3.50 -11.06 -5.91
C ASP A 16 -4.86 -10.88 -6.61
N ILE A 17 -5.92 -11.47 -6.05
CA ILE A 17 -7.27 -11.38 -6.61
C ILE A 17 -7.79 -9.95 -6.60
N ILE A 18 -7.57 -9.21 -5.50
CA ILE A 18 -8.01 -7.80 -5.41
C ILE A 18 -7.34 -6.99 -6.51
N PHE A 19 -6.02 -7.08 -6.66
CA PHE A 19 -5.26 -6.31 -7.65
C PHE A 19 -5.60 -6.68 -9.09
N ASP A 20 -5.84 -7.96 -9.38
CA ASP A 20 -6.34 -8.41 -10.68
C ASP A 20 -7.71 -7.83 -11.00
N SER A 21 -8.64 -7.85 -10.03
CA SER A 21 -10.01 -7.37 -10.22
C SER A 21 -10.12 -5.86 -10.44
N ILE A 22 -9.22 -5.07 -9.83
CA ILE A 22 -9.21 -3.60 -9.94
C ILE A 22 -8.21 -3.07 -10.97
N SER A 23 -7.59 -3.94 -11.78
CA SER A 23 -6.56 -3.60 -12.76
C SER A 23 -6.87 -2.37 -13.64
N HIS A 24 -8.14 -2.17 -14.00
CA HIS A 24 -8.61 -1.03 -14.81
C HIS A 24 -8.85 0.26 -14.02
N CYS A 25 -8.88 0.21 -12.69
CA CYS A 25 -9.14 1.32 -11.77
C CYS A 25 -7.91 1.76 -10.96
N GLN A 26 -6.70 1.29 -11.30
CA GLN A 26 -5.48 1.63 -10.58
C GLN A 26 -5.05 3.07 -10.87
N ALA A 27 -4.93 3.90 -9.83
CA ALA A 27 -4.41 5.26 -9.94
C ALA A 27 -2.88 5.27 -9.98
N LYS A 28 -2.30 6.34 -10.54
CA LYS A 28 -0.85 6.56 -10.52
C LYS A 28 -0.35 6.77 -9.08
N GLU A 29 0.93 6.49 -8.86
CA GLU A 29 1.57 6.71 -7.57
C GLU A 29 1.38 8.18 -7.12
N CYS A 30 1.13 8.36 -5.82
CA CYS A 30 0.92 9.67 -5.18
C CYS A 30 -0.32 10.46 -5.64
N VAL A 31 -1.37 9.83 -6.18
CA VAL A 31 -2.64 10.51 -6.46
C VAL A 31 -3.50 10.70 -5.21
N PHE A 32 -3.45 9.75 -4.26
CA PHE A 32 -4.21 9.81 -3.01
C PHE A 32 -3.29 10.10 -1.84
N ARG A 33 -3.66 11.09 -1.01
CA ARG A 33 -3.00 11.38 0.27
C ARG A 33 -3.94 10.96 1.40
N PRO A 34 -3.50 10.12 2.35
CA PRO A 34 -4.32 9.82 3.53
C PRO A 34 -4.47 11.08 4.39
N ASP A 35 -5.68 11.34 4.86
CA ASP A 35 -5.96 12.40 5.83
C ASP A 35 -5.79 11.88 7.28
N ALA A 36 -5.85 12.76 8.27
CA ALA A 36 -5.73 12.41 9.69
C ALA A 36 -7.03 11.85 10.32
N LYS A 37 -8.05 11.58 9.50
CA LYS A 37 -9.42 11.22 9.90
C LYS A 37 -9.96 10.02 9.10
N ASN A 38 -9.10 9.17 8.56
CA ASN A 38 -9.44 7.96 7.79
C ASN A 38 -10.16 8.21 6.45
N GLY A 39 -9.96 9.39 5.86
CA GLY A 39 -10.29 9.73 4.48
C GLY A 39 -9.05 9.93 3.61
N PHE A 40 -9.30 10.33 2.36
CA PHE A 40 -8.25 10.54 1.35
C PHE A 40 -8.50 11.83 0.57
N ASP A 41 -7.47 12.64 0.41
CA ASP A 41 -7.45 13.80 -0.48
C ASP A 41 -6.85 13.43 -1.85
N ILE A 42 -7.38 14.02 -2.91
CA ILE A 42 -6.89 13.82 -4.29
C ILE A 42 -5.87 14.90 -4.62
N LEU A 43 -4.64 14.51 -4.93
CA LEU A 43 -3.60 15.40 -5.43
C LEU A 43 -3.78 15.57 -6.95
N SER A 44 -4.19 16.76 -7.36
CA SER A 44 -4.30 17.11 -8.79
C SER A 44 -2.90 17.14 -9.45
N ALA A 45 -2.85 16.76 -10.72
CA ALA A 45 -1.66 16.40 -11.52
C ALA A 45 -0.51 17.45 -11.61
N ALA A 46 -0.60 18.59 -10.94
CA ALA A 46 0.34 19.71 -11.01
C ALA A 46 1.51 19.64 -10.00
N GLY A 47 1.63 18.57 -9.22
CA GLY A 47 2.78 18.42 -8.35
C GLY A 47 2.99 16.96 -7.96
N PRO A 48 3.91 16.23 -8.62
CA PRO A 48 4.48 15.06 -7.99
C PRO A 48 5.14 15.57 -6.72
N LEU A 49 4.52 15.33 -5.56
CA LEU A 49 5.17 15.58 -4.30
C LEU A 49 6.35 14.61 -4.29
N LYS A 50 7.53 15.09 -4.70
CA LYS A 50 8.81 14.47 -4.44
C LYS A 50 9.02 14.53 -2.93
N THR A 51 8.25 13.76 -2.19
CA THR A 51 8.49 13.56 -0.77
C THR A 51 9.63 12.55 -0.68
N SER A 52 10.83 13.02 -1.05
CA SER A 52 12.05 12.62 -0.38
C SER A 52 12.00 13.16 1.04
N GLU A 53 11.01 12.72 1.82
CA GLU A 53 11.02 12.86 3.26
C GLU A 53 10.73 11.47 3.77
N LYS A 54 11.79 10.89 4.31
CA LYS A 54 11.81 9.61 5.01
C LYS A 54 10.72 9.68 6.07
N ARG A 55 9.50 9.27 5.72
CA ARG A 55 8.56 8.85 6.75
C ARG A 55 9.19 7.59 7.30
N ASP A 56 9.89 7.74 8.42
CA ASP A 56 10.26 6.67 9.33
C ASP A 56 8.97 5.95 9.74
N LEU A 57 8.39 5.17 8.82
CA LEU A 57 7.52 4.10 9.23
C LEU A 57 8.42 3.19 10.04
N PRO A 58 8.07 2.87 11.31
CA PRO A 58 8.78 1.82 12.00
C PRO A 58 8.76 0.60 11.08
N ARG A 59 9.95 0.17 10.65
CA ARG A 59 10.08 -1.12 9.97
C ARG A 59 9.51 -2.12 10.95
N LEU A 60 8.29 -2.60 10.69
CA LEU A 60 7.77 -3.79 11.35
C LEU A 60 8.59 -4.95 10.82
N THR A 61 9.84 -5.05 11.26
CA THR A 61 10.58 -6.29 11.20
C THR A 61 9.85 -7.25 12.12
N PRO A 62 9.53 -8.47 11.66
CA PRO A 62 9.04 -9.48 12.58
C PRO A 62 10.18 -9.75 13.58
N ASP A 63 9.92 -9.50 14.87
CA ASP A 63 10.81 -9.92 15.93
C ASP A 63 10.99 -11.44 15.81
N SER A 64 12.20 -11.83 15.43
CA SER A 64 12.61 -13.23 15.46
C SER A 64 12.93 -13.58 16.90
N THR A 65 12.05 -14.36 17.54
CA THR A 65 12.37 -15.17 18.71
C THR A 65 11.92 -16.60 18.43
#